data_AF-A0A1U7MNC8-F1
#
_entry.id   AF-A0A1U7MNC8-F1
#
_cell.length_a   1.000
_cell.length_b   1.000
_cell.length_c   1.000
_cell.angle_alpha   90.00
_cell.angle_beta   90.00
_cell.angle_gamma   90.00
#
_symmetry.space_group_name_H-M   'P 1'
#
loop_
_entity.id
_entity.type
_entity.pdbx_description
1 polymer ?
#
loop_
_entity_poly.entity_id
_entity_poly.type
_entity_poly.pdbx_seq_one_letter_code
_entity_poly.pdbx_strand_id
1 'polypeptide(L)'
;MARLANAVIRALGARPEDLPDAAAYPVLADAWDAVVRRCGPHLLTRVDCPVTIANGRWDQMRIHAGRFARAAPRARVVVVEGASHLFPLTHRAATVEVLREALREAAPRS
;
A
#
# COMPACT_ATOMS: atom_id res chain seq x y z
N MET A 1 2.91 16.32 17.33
CA MET A 1 2.81 15.11 16.49
C MET A 1 2.95 15.42 14.99
N ALA A 2 2.06 16.19 14.38
CA ALA A 2 2.06 16.43 12.92
C ALA A 2 3.40 16.94 12.34
N ARG A 3 4.06 17.92 12.98
CA ARG A 3 5.36 18.44 12.48
C ARG A 3 6.46 17.38 12.44
N LEU A 4 6.55 16.54 13.48
CA LEU A 4 7.55 15.46 13.56
C LEU A 4 7.24 14.38 12.53
N ALA A 5 5.98 13.97 12.41
CA ALA A 5 5.56 12.99 11.43
C ALA A 5 5.81 13.48 9.99
N ASN A 6 5.47 14.73 9.68
CA ASN A 6 5.75 15.34 8.38
C ASN A 6 7.26 15.44 8.08
N ALA A 7 8.10 15.70 9.10
CA ALA A 7 9.55 15.71 8.92
C ALA A 7 10.08 14.32 8.55
N VAL A 8 9.58 13.25 9.18
CA VAL A 8 9.93 11.87 8.82
C VAL A 8 9.46 11.54 7.41
N ILE A 9 8.22 11.89 7.06
CA ILE A 9 7.66 11.65 5.71
C ILE A 9 8.51 12.34 4.64
N ARG A 10 8.96 13.58 4.87
CA ARG A 10 9.91 14.28 4.00
C ARG A 10 11.26 13.59 3.90
N ALA A 11 11.83 13.16 5.03
CA ALA A 11 13.11 12.44 5.05
C ALA A 11 13.06 11.13 4.26
N LEU A 12 11.88 10.51 4.16
CA LEU A 12 11.63 9.34 3.33
C LEU A 12 11.46 9.65 1.83
N GLY A 13 11.50 10.92 1.43
CA GLY A 13 11.46 11.35 0.03
C GLY A 13 10.10 11.86 -0.46
N ALA A 14 9.13 12.07 0.43
CA ALA A 14 7.85 12.66 0.06
C ALA A 14 7.98 14.17 -0.20
N ARG A 15 7.19 14.68 -1.13
CA ARG A 15 7.16 16.09 -1.49
C ARG A 15 6.20 16.87 -0.58
N PRO A 16 6.28 18.21 -0.52
CA PRO A 16 5.37 19.01 0.31
C PRO A 16 3.88 18.75 0.03
N GLU A 17 3.52 18.55 -1.24
CA GLU A 17 2.16 18.25 -1.68
C GLU A 17 1.67 16.86 -1.27
N ASP A 18 2.57 15.95 -0.92
CA ASP A 18 2.25 14.59 -0.48
C ASP A 18 1.92 14.52 1.03
N LEU A 19 2.04 15.63 1.76
CA LEU A 19 1.92 15.64 3.22
C LEU A 19 0.45 15.68 3.67
N PRO A 20 0.08 14.87 4.67
CA PRO A 20 -1.24 14.95 5.28
C PRO A 20 -1.48 16.33 5.91
N ASP A 21 -2.74 16.75 5.88
CA ASP A 21 -3.19 17.85 6.73
C ASP A 21 -2.91 17.51 8.21
N ALA A 22 -2.46 18.49 8.97
CA ALA A 22 -2.26 18.36 10.41
C ALA A 22 -3.53 17.87 11.13
N ALA A 23 -4.72 18.24 10.64
CA ALA A 23 -6.01 17.81 11.16
C ALA A 23 -6.28 16.30 11.00
N ALA A 24 -5.55 15.61 10.12
CA ALA A 24 -5.71 14.17 9.91
C ALA A 24 -5.06 13.32 11.01
N TYR A 25 -4.01 13.83 11.67
CA TYR A 25 -3.23 13.05 12.65
C TYR A 25 -4.01 12.64 13.91
N PRO A 26 -4.82 13.52 14.55
CA PRO A 26 -5.53 13.16 15.78
C PRO A 26 -6.53 12.02 15.59
N VAL A 27 -7.15 11.91 14.42
CA VAL A 27 -8.19 10.91 14.12
C VAL A 27 -7.65 9.64 13.46
N LEU A 28 -6.36 9.63 13.10
CA LEU A 28 -5.76 8.55 12.32
C LEU A 28 -5.86 7.19 13.02
N ALA A 29 -5.67 7.16 14.34
CA ALA A 29 -5.75 5.92 15.11
C ALA A 29 -7.16 5.30 15.06
N ASP A 30 -8.20 6.10 15.34
CA ASP A 30 -9.60 5.65 15.33
C ASP A 30 -10.04 5.24 13.93
N ALA A 31 -9.63 6.00 12.91
CA ALA A 31 -9.90 5.68 11.51
C ALA A 31 -9.24 4.34 11.11
N TRP A 32 -7.99 4.13 11.51
CA TRP A 32 -7.26 2.90 11.21
C TRP A 32 -7.87 1.68 11.91
N ASP A 33 -8.24 1.83 13.18
CA ASP A 33 -8.89 0.79 13.98
C ASP A 33 -10.26 0.39 13.39
N ALA A 34 -11.04 1.37 12.91
CA ALA A 34 -12.27 1.11 12.19
C ALA A 34 -12.06 0.34 10.88
N VAL A 35 -10.98 0.63 10.14
CA VAL A 35 -10.60 -0.09 8.91
C VAL A 35 -10.19 -1.53 9.25
N VAL A 36 -9.25 -1.72 10.18
CA VAL A 36 -8.70 -3.05 10.50
C VAL A 36 -9.77 -4.01 11.02
N ARG A 37 -10.76 -3.52 11.78
CA ARG A 37 -11.88 -4.35 12.26
C ARG A 37 -12.77 -4.89 11.15
N ARG A 38 -12.90 -4.19 10.03
CA ARG A 38 -13.84 -4.54 8.94
C ARG A 38 -13.12 -5.11 7.72
N CYS A 39 -11.91 -4.65 7.44
CA CYS A 39 -11.17 -4.94 6.23
C CYS A 39 -10.15 -6.06 6.46
N GLY A 40 -10.64 -7.30 6.46
CA GLY A 40 -9.82 -8.50 6.59
C GLY A 40 -9.52 -9.21 5.26
N PRO A 41 -8.59 -10.19 5.25
CA PRO A 41 -8.29 -11.01 4.07
C PRO A 41 -9.51 -11.70 3.44
N HIS A 42 -10.51 -12.05 4.25
CA HIS A 42 -11.74 -12.70 3.79
C HIS A 42 -12.47 -11.90 2.68
N LEU A 43 -12.31 -10.58 2.63
CA LEU A 43 -12.90 -9.75 1.57
C LEU A 43 -12.33 -10.08 0.18
N LEU A 44 -11.08 -10.56 0.10
CA LEU A 44 -10.43 -10.92 -1.16
C LEU A 44 -10.93 -12.26 -1.73
N THR A 45 -11.64 -13.07 -0.95
CA THR A 45 -12.17 -14.36 -1.42
C THR A 45 -13.22 -14.23 -2.51
N ARG A 46 -13.83 -13.05 -2.65
CA ARG A 46 -14.83 -12.72 -3.68
C ARG A 46 -14.26 -11.92 -4.85
N VAL A 47 -12.95 -11.70 -4.88
CA VAL A 47 -12.29 -10.95 -5.94
C VAL A 47 -11.78 -11.93 -6.98
N ASP A 48 -12.51 -12.02 -8.09
CA ASP A 48 -12.20 -12.99 -9.14
C ASP A 48 -11.09 -12.54 -10.08
N CYS A 49 -10.78 -11.24 -10.17
CA CYS A 49 -9.70 -10.71 -11.01
C CYS A 49 -8.31 -10.93 -10.40
N PRO A 50 -7.22 -10.86 -11.20
CA PRO A 50 -5.86 -10.89 -10.67
C PRO A 50 -5.62 -9.76 -9.66
N VAL A 51 -4.98 -10.08 -8.53
CA VAL A 51 -4.69 -9.12 -7.46
C VAL A 51 -3.18 -8.94 -7.32
N THR A 52 -2.70 -7.70 -7.38
CA THR A 52 -1.31 -7.37 -7.03
C THR A 52 -1.29 -6.69 -5.67
N ILE A 53 -0.62 -7.31 -4.69
CA ILE A 53 -0.36 -6.72 -3.38
C ILE A 53 1.08 -6.21 -3.38
N ALA A 54 1.25 -4.90 -3.48
CA ALA A 54 2.57 -4.27 -3.55
C ALA A 54 2.89 -3.51 -2.27
N ASN A 55 4.08 -3.73 -1.71
CA ASN A 55 4.57 -3.03 -0.53
C ASN A 55 6.05 -2.68 -0.69
N GLY A 56 6.50 -1.68 0.06
CA GLY A 56 7.93 -1.46 0.27
C GLY A 56 8.56 -2.55 1.13
N ARG A 57 9.84 -2.84 0.95
CA ARG A 57 10.59 -3.82 1.75
C ARG A 57 10.65 -3.48 3.24
N TRP A 58 10.62 -2.20 3.61
CA TRP A 58 10.61 -1.69 4.99
C TRP A 58 9.22 -1.25 5.45
N ASP A 59 8.17 -1.64 4.72
CA ASP A 59 6.79 -1.31 5.05
C ASP A 59 6.28 -2.18 6.22
N GLN A 60 6.00 -1.57 7.38
CA GLN A 60 5.42 -2.27 8.52
C GLN A 60 4.06 -2.92 8.21
N MET A 61 3.29 -2.39 7.26
CA MET A 61 1.98 -2.93 6.88
C MET A 61 2.10 -4.19 6.01
N ARG A 62 3.29 -4.51 5.49
CA ARG A 62 3.56 -5.73 4.72
C ARG A 62 3.45 -7.01 5.56
N ILE A 63 3.52 -6.94 6.89
CA ILE A 63 3.55 -8.13 7.78
C ILE A 63 2.43 -9.14 7.47
N HIS A 64 1.27 -8.66 7.00
CA HIS A 64 0.13 -9.52 6.65
C HIS A 64 -0.05 -9.77 5.14
N ALA A 65 0.82 -9.26 4.26
CA ALA A 65 0.67 -9.38 2.80
C ALA A 65 0.45 -10.82 2.32
N GLY A 66 1.21 -11.78 2.87
CA GLY A 66 1.02 -13.20 2.55
C GLY A 66 -0.34 -13.77 3.00
N ARG A 67 -0.92 -13.26 4.09
CA ARG A 67 -2.26 -13.65 4.55
C ARG A 67 -3.34 -13.14 3.59
N PHE A 68 -3.20 -11.91 3.09
CA PHE A 68 -4.09 -11.36 2.08
C PHE A 68 -3.93 -12.09 0.74
N ALA A 69 -2.70 -12.38 0.31
CA ALA A 69 -2.45 -13.11 -0.93
C ALA A 69 -3.09 -14.49 -0.93
N ARG A 70 -3.00 -15.25 0.18
CA ARG A 70 -3.64 -16.56 0.29
C ARG A 70 -5.17 -16.53 0.21
N ALA A 71 -5.80 -15.39 0.47
CA ALA A 71 -7.26 -15.25 0.40
C ALA A 71 -7.78 -14.90 -1.00
N ALA A 72 -6.91 -14.45 -1.91
CA ALA A 72 -7.27 -14.15 -3.30
C ALA A 72 -6.77 -15.29 -4.23
N PRO A 73 -7.64 -15.91 -5.04
CA PRO A 73 -7.26 -17.04 -5.90
C PRO A 73 -6.13 -16.73 -6.90
N ARG A 74 -6.05 -15.46 -7.34
CA ARG A 74 -5.11 -14.99 -8.37
C ARG A 74 -4.23 -13.84 -7.85
N ALA A 75 -3.76 -13.95 -6.62
CA ALA A 75 -2.90 -12.93 -6.03
C ALA A 75 -1.40 -13.16 -6.26
N ARG A 76 -0.67 -12.06 -6.40
CA ARG A 76 0.79 -12.00 -6.26
C ARG A 76 1.21 -10.93 -5.27
N VAL A 77 2.37 -11.13 -4.65
CA VAL A 77 3.00 -10.14 -3.77
C VAL A 77 4.22 -9.56 -4.46
N VAL A 78 4.29 -8.24 -4.53
CA VAL A 78 5.44 -7.50 -5.07
C VAL A 78 6.08 -6.70 -3.95
N VAL A 79 7.40 -6.77 -3.82
CA VAL A 79 8.17 -6.05 -2.81
C VAL A 79 9.13 -5.09 -3.50
N VAL A 80 9.01 -3.80 -3.20
CA VAL A 80 9.86 -2.75 -3.76
C VAL A 80 11.08 -2.55 -2.86
N GLU A 81 12.27 -2.87 -3.40
CA GLU A 81 13.55 -2.60 -2.76
C GLU A 81 13.78 -1.08 -2.61
N GLY A 82 14.63 -0.68 -1.67
CA GLY A 82 14.75 0.70 -1.16
C GLY A 82 13.54 1.31 -0.41
N ALA A 83 12.33 0.75 -0.48
CA ALA A 83 11.11 1.49 -0.16
C ALA A 83 10.38 1.20 1.17
N SER A 84 9.88 2.26 1.81
CA SER A 84 8.97 2.17 2.98
C SER A 84 7.50 2.01 2.55
N HIS A 85 6.57 2.15 3.49
CA HIS A 85 5.14 2.23 3.19
C HIS A 85 4.79 3.34 2.19
N LEU A 86 5.60 4.40 2.13
CA LEU A 86 5.39 5.54 1.25
C LEU A 86 5.91 5.31 -0.18
N PHE A 87 6.28 4.08 -0.55
CA PHE A 87 6.84 3.78 -1.88
C PHE A 87 6.03 4.36 -3.05
N PRO A 88 4.68 4.44 -3.04
CA PRO A 88 3.94 5.01 -4.15
C PRO A 88 4.36 6.46 -4.45
N LEU A 89 4.71 7.20 -3.39
CA LEU A 89 5.12 8.60 -3.43
C LEU A 89 6.63 8.74 -3.61
N THR A 90 7.44 7.87 -3.00
CA THR A 90 8.89 8.04 -2.94
C THR A 90 9.64 7.30 -4.05
N HIS A 91 9.06 6.24 -4.61
CA HIS A 91 9.62 5.38 -5.65
C HIS A 91 8.75 5.36 -6.92
N ARG A 92 8.38 6.55 -7.42
CA ARG A 92 7.37 6.74 -8.49
C ARG A 92 7.60 5.88 -9.74
N ALA A 93 8.85 5.72 -10.19
CA ALA A 93 9.15 4.86 -11.34
C ALA A 93 8.81 3.38 -11.06
N ALA A 94 9.19 2.86 -9.89
CA ALA A 94 8.83 1.51 -9.47
C ALA A 94 7.31 1.36 -9.31
N THR A 95 6.62 2.37 -8.77
CA THR A 95 5.15 2.40 -8.69
C THR A 95 4.49 2.25 -10.05
N VAL A 96 4.98 3.00 -11.05
CA VAL A 96 4.47 2.92 -12.42
C VAL A 96 4.69 1.53 -13.00
N GLU A 97 5.85 0.91 -12.79
CA GLU A 97 6.10 -0.45 -13.28
C GLU A 97 5.18 -1.49 -12.62
N VAL A 98 4.99 -1.41 -11.29
CA VAL A 98 4.04 -2.27 -10.57
C VAL A 98 2.63 -2.15 -11.15
N LEU A 99 2.17 -0.92 -11.42
CA LEU A 99 0.84 -0.68 -12.01
C LEU A 99 0.76 -1.20 -13.44
N ARG A 100 1.78 -0.96 -14.28
CA ARG A 100 1.84 -1.48 -15.65
C ARG A 100 1.77 -3.00 -15.68
N GLU A 101 2.51 -3.67 -14.80
CA GLU A 101 2.46 -5.12 -14.67
C GLU A 101 1.10 -5.60 -14.17
N ALA A 102 0.50 -4.93 -13.18
CA ALA A 102 -0.83 -5.30 -12.69
C ALA A 102 -1.90 -5.18 -13.79
N LEU A 103 -1.83 -4.13 -14.60
CA LEU A 103 -2.72 -3.93 -15.74
C LEU A 103 -2.52 -5.00 -16.82
N ARG A 104 -1.27 -5.40 -17.11
CA ARG A 104 -0.98 -6.49 -18.05
C ARG A 104 -1.59 -7.82 -17.61
N GLU A 105 -1.54 -8.15 -16.33
CA GLU A 105 -2.17 -9.38 -15.80
C GLU A 105 -3.69 -9.33 -15.88
N ALA A 106 -4.27 -8.15 -15.66
CA ALA A 106 -5.71 -7.95 -15.67
C ALA A 106 -6.31 -7.89 -17.09
N ALA A 107 -5.48 -7.65 -18.11
CA ALA A 107 -5.93 -7.59 -19.48
C ALA A 107 -6.50 -8.95 -19.93
N PRO A 108 -7.60 -8.97 -20.73
CA PRO A 108 -8.11 -10.20 -21.31
C PRO A 108 -7.02 -10.87 -22.14
N ARG A 109 -6.90 -12.19 -22.03
CA ARG A 109 -6.08 -12.97 -22.97
C ARG A 109 -6.89 -13.11 -24.26
N SER A 110 -6.45 -12.42 -25.30
CA SER A 110 -6.95 -12.56 -26.68
C SER A 110 -6.69 -13.95 -27.24
#